data_AF-A0A524GBL2-F1
#
_entry.id   AF-A0A524GBL2-F1
#
_cell.length_a   1.000
_cell.length_b   1.000
_cell.length_c   1.000
_cell.angle_alpha   90.00
_cell.angle_beta   90.00
_cell.angle_gamma   90.00
#
_symmetry.space_group_name_H-M   'P 1'
#
loop_
_entity.id
_entity.type
_entity.pdbx_description
1 polymer ?
#
loop_
_entity_poly.entity_id
_entity_poly.type
_entity_poly.pdbx_seq_one_letter_code
_entity_poly.pdbx_strand_id
1 'polypeptide(L)'
;MISQLEEQLAVAVTAKGQSTADVTLPLQIMFSNSDRTIIKAHLRYSGPERDANLIMIVGLRSDILSPFQKFETEQRGKYQPCDIPGLVPGLALLAASPNNGLVLSAISREEATRFILVFEGLSDRKGGSLKSLSSAVRIFMKRWTEWTDVLLGTLKRDPIVGLWELDWRELLAGESGFVTMPWHQTLSFSEREIGLQRVVIASKALLASVLNSNQLKTPMIKGLKGWLNDLHALPEIISGATMSEEVEI
;
A
#
# COMPACT_ATOMS: atom_id res chain seq x y z
N MET A 1 21.76 4.70 -2.97
CA MET A 1 20.45 4.16 -2.53
C MET A 1 20.34 2.63 -2.55
N ILE A 2 20.74 1.84 -3.58
CA ILE A 2 20.80 0.36 -3.43
C ILE A 2 21.87 0.00 -2.38
N SER A 3 23.03 0.63 -2.50
CA SER A 3 24.12 0.53 -1.53
C SER A 3 23.70 0.82 -0.10
N GLN A 4 22.84 1.82 0.12
CA GLN A 4 22.34 2.18 1.45
C GLN A 4 21.41 1.10 2.05
N LEU A 5 20.53 0.49 1.26
CA LEU A 5 19.69 -0.61 1.75
C LEU A 5 20.55 -1.83 2.09
N GLU A 6 21.45 -2.20 1.18
CA GLU A 6 22.38 -3.31 1.37
C GLU A 6 23.23 -3.13 2.64
N GLU A 7 23.77 -1.92 2.83
CA GLU A 7 24.56 -1.55 4.01
C GLU A 7 23.74 -1.61 5.30
N GLN A 8 22.52 -1.07 5.32
CA GLN A 8 21.65 -1.13 6.49
C GLN A 8 21.26 -2.57 6.86
N LEU A 9 20.98 -3.41 5.87
CA LEU A 9 20.69 -4.83 6.12
C LEU A 9 21.95 -5.58 6.59
N ALA A 10 23.12 -5.28 6.02
CA ALA A 10 24.38 -5.88 6.44
C ALA A 10 24.73 -5.53 7.89
N VAL A 11 24.58 -4.26 8.30
CA VAL A 11 24.78 -3.79 9.69
C VAL A 11 23.84 -4.49 10.65
N ALA A 12 22.57 -4.68 10.27
CA ALA A 12 21.58 -5.32 11.14
C ALA A 12 21.91 -6.78 11.48
N VAL A 13 22.58 -7.51 10.57
CA VAL A 13 22.91 -8.93 10.79
C VAL A 13 24.29 -9.13 11.43
N THR A 14 25.25 -8.24 11.18
CA THR A 14 26.59 -8.34 11.81
C THR A 14 26.57 -8.03 13.31
N ALA A 15 25.65 -7.18 13.78
CA ALA A 15 25.62 -6.71 15.16
C ALA A 15 25.14 -7.74 16.21
N LYS A 16 24.53 -8.88 15.80
CA LYS A 16 23.82 -9.76 16.76
C LYS A 16 24.28 -11.22 16.82
N GLY A 17 25.14 -11.69 15.91
CA GLY A 17 25.53 -13.12 15.86
C GLY A 17 24.34 -14.09 15.68
N GLN A 18 23.15 -13.56 15.38
CA GLN A 18 21.91 -14.30 15.17
C GLN A 18 21.66 -14.45 13.67
N SER A 19 21.18 -15.63 13.25
CA SER A 19 20.81 -15.90 11.86
C SER A 19 19.57 -15.12 11.39
N THR A 20 18.87 -14.48 12.33
CA THR A 20 17.67 -13.67 12.08
C THR A 20 17.81 -12.32 12.76
N ALA A 21 17.52 -11.24 12.04
CA ALA A 21 17.58 -9.86 12.52
C ALA A 21 16.23 -9.16 12.27
N ASP A 22 15.77 -8.40 13.26
CA ASP A 22 14.66 -7.45 13.08
C ASP A 22 15.21 -6.23 12.32
N VAL A 23 14.63 -5.99 11.14
CA VAL A 23 14.98 -4.88 10.24
C VAL A 23 13.79 -3.95 10.00
N THR A 24 12.80 -3.97 10.90
CA THR A 24 11.56 -3.20 10.79
C THR A 24 11.84 -1.71 10.66
N LEU A 25 12.57 -1.12 11.61
CA LEU A 25 12.80 0.33 11.64
C LEU A 25 13.56 0.85 10.40
N PRO A 26 14.67 0.24 9.94
CA PRO A 26 15.31 0.64 8.69
C PRO A 26 14.34 0.64 7.50
N LEU A 27 13.54 -0.42 7.36
CA LEU A 27 12.60 -0.54 6.24
C LEU A 27 11.41 0.41 6.37
N GLN A 28 10.95 0.72 7.58
CA GLN A 28 9.95 1.76 7.83
C GLN A 28 10.46 3.12 7.32
N ILE A 29 11.67 3.52 7.71
CA ILE A 29 12.28 4.79 7.30
C ILE A 29 12.38 4.87 5.77
N MET A 30 12.74 3.76 5.12
CA MET A 30 12.97 3.75 3.67
C MET A 30 11.70 3.64 2.83
N PHE A 31 10.65 2.95 3.32
CA PHE A 31 9.55 2.51 2.47
C PHE A 31 8.15 2.81 2.96
N SER A 32 7.97 3.30 4.18
CA SER A 32 6.68 3.83 4.64
C SER A 32 6.36 5.16 3.93
N ASN A 33 5.08 5.37 3.63
CA ASN A 33 4.55 6.60 3.06
C ASN A 33 3.06 6.77 3.40
N SER A 34 2.37 7.70 2.75
CA SER A 34 0.95 7.99 3.01
C SER A 34 -0.03 6.85 2.69
N ASP A 35 0.40 5.83 1.92
CA ASP A 35 -0.45 4.75 1.43
C ASP A 35 -0.16 3.40 2.07
N ARG A 36 1.00 3.27 2.72
CA ARG A 36 1.45 2.02 3.35
C ARG A 36 2.53 2.26 4.39
N THR A 37 2.61 1.34 5.35
CA THR A 37 3.63 1.34 6.39
C THR A 37 4.20 -0.06 6.60
N ILE A 38 5.50 -0.16 6.89
CA ILE A 38 6.09 -1.44 7.29
C ILE A 38 5.73 -1.69 8.76
N ILE A 39 4.94 -2.72 9.04
CA ILE A 39 4.54 -3.07 10.42
C ILE A 39 5.64 -3.88 11.10
N LYS A 40 6.19 -4.87 10.38
CA LYS A 40 7.18 -5.80 10.90
C LYS A 40 8.03 -6.34 9.76
N ALA A 41 9.33 -6.47 9.96
CA ALA A 41 10.21 -7.07 8.97
C ALA A 41 11.36 -7.85 9.60
N HIS A 42 11.55 -9.10 9.18
CA HIS A 42 12.54 -10.02 9.73
C HIS A 42 13.40 -10.56 8.60
N LEU A 43 14.70 -10.28 8.69
CA LEU A 43 15.72 -10.75 7.77
C LEU A 43 16.38 -12.00 8.35
N ARG A 44 16.35 -13.11 7.61
CA ARG A 44 17.15 -14.29 7.86
C ARG A 44 18.35 -14.30 6.92
N TYR A 45 19.56 -14.29 7.48
CA TYR A 45 20.81 -14.35 6.75
C TYR A 45 21.82 -15.21 7.50
N SER A 46 22.47 -16.14 6.82
CA SER A 46 23.38 -17.13 7.42
C SER A 46 24.75 -17.17 6.73
N GLY A 47 25.15 -16.04 6.14
CA GLY A 47 26.41 -15.89 5.40
C GLY A 47 26.20 -15.80 3.88
N PRO A 48 27.25 -15.41 3.15
CA PRO A 48 27.15 -15.05 1.72
C PRO A 48 26.83 -16.24 0.82
N GLU A 49 27.22 -17.45 1.23
CA GLU A 49 27.02 -18.70 0.50
C GLU A 49 25.59 -19.28 0.64
N ARG A 50 24.75 -18.66 1.48
CA ARG A 50 23.37 -19.11 1.74
C ARG A 50 22.37 -18.05 1.28
N ASP A 51 21.19 -18.50 0.87
CA ASP A 51 20.10 -17.62 0.49
C ASP A 51 19.65 -16.78 1.68
N ALA A 52 19.34 -15.52 1.40
CA ALA A 52 18.82 -14.57 2.36
C ALA A 52 17.31 -14.45 2.18
N ASN A 53 16.57 -14.43 3.28
CA ASN A 53 15.10 -14.34 3.24
C ASN A 53 14.62 -13.14 4.06
N LEU A 54 13.72 -12.35 3.51
CA LEU A 54 13.06 -11.26 4.21
C LEU A 54 11.57 -11.51 4.26
N ILE A 55 11.01 -11.59 5.47
CA ILE A 55 9.57 -11.56 5.67
C ILE A 55 9.20 -10.13 6.08
N MET A 56 8.27 -9.52 5.36
CA MET A 56 7.83 -8.14 5.57
C MET A 56 6.31 -8.08 5.63
N ILE A 57 5.77 -7.53 6.72
CA ILE A 57 4.35 -7.23 6.89
C ILE A 57 4.15 -5.75 6.62
N VAL A 58 3.32 -5.44 5.64
CA VAL A 58 3.01 -4.09 5.19
C VAL A 58 1.54 -3.81 5.49
N GLY A 59 1.26 -2.81 6.32
CA GLY A 59 -0.08 -2.26 6.52
C GLY A 59 -0.39 -1.24 5.44
N LEU A 60 -1.65 -1.18 5.03
CA LEU A 60 -2.13 -0.16 4.09
C LEU A 60 -2.65 1.08 4.85
N ARG A 61 -3.32 1.99 4.14
CA ARG A 61 -3.80 3.25 4.71
C ARG A 61 -4.79 3.02 5.86
N SER A 62 -5.60 1.97 5.81
CA SER A 62 -6.48 1.57 6.93
C SER A 62 -5.71 1.27 8.22
N ASP A 63 -4.53 0.64 8.15
CA ASP A 63 -3.65 0.45 9.32
C ASP A 63 -3.08 1.80 9.79
N ILE A 64 -2.65 2.67 8.87
CA ILE A 64 -2.13 4.01 9.21
C ILE A 64 -3.20 4.85 9.92
N LEU A 65 -4.45 4.74 9.46
CA LEU A 65 -5.58 5.49 9.98
C LEU A 65 -6.22 4.84 11.22
N SER A 66 -5.84 3.61 11.58
CA SER A 66 -6.42 2.90 12.73
C SER A 66 -6.43 3.67 14.06
N PRO A 67 -5.49 4.58 14.37
CA PRO A 67 -5.55 5.39 15.59
C PRO A 67 -6.58 6.55 15.54
N PHE A 68 -7.13 6.87 14.37
CA PHE A 68 -8.05 7.99 14.17
C PHE A 68 -9.51 7.57 14.39
N GLN A 69 -10.35 8.55 14.72
CA GLN A 69 -11.77 8.32 14.94
C GLN A 69 -12.44 7.77 13.67
N LYS A 70 -13.18 6.68 13.85
CA LYS A 70 -14.00 6.04 12.82
C LYS A 70 -15.44 6.01 13.29
N PHE A 71 -16.36 6.48 12.46
CA PHE A 71 -17.79 6.36 12.75
C PHE A 71 -18.32 5.01 12.26
N GLU A 72 -19.37 4.52 12.91
CA GLU A 72 -19.96 3.24 12.54
C GLU A 72 -20.52 3.33 11.11
N THR A 73 -20.07 2.40 10.27
CA THR A 73 -20.61 2.21 8.93
C THR A 73 -21.20 0.81 8.84
N GLU A 74 -22.37 0.68 8.24
CA GLU A 74 -22.99 -0.63 8.01
C GLU A 74 -22.22 -1.48 6.97
N GLN A 75 -21.27 -0.87 6.26
CA GLN A 75 -20.49 -1.53 5.22
C GLN A 75 -19.36 -2.40 5.81
N ARG A 76 -19.62 -3.70 5.94
CA ARG A 76 -18.58 -4.72 6.12
C ARG A 76 -18.00 -5.13 4.75
N GLY A 77 -17.07 -4.34 4.24
CA GLY A 77 -16.34 -4.62 3.00
C GLY A 77 -15.16 -5.57 3.19
N LYS A 78 -14.75 -6.24 2.10
CA LYS A 78 -13.52 -7.08 2.05
C LYS A 78 -12.22 -6.26 2.11
N TYR A 79 -12.28 -5.04 1.62
CA TYR A 79 -11.23 -4.03 1.66
C TYR A 79 -11.87 -2.68 1.96
N GLN A 80 -11.07 -1.72 2.43
CA GLN A 80 -11.53 -0.35 2.69
C GLN A 80 -11.18 0.57 1.51
N PRO A 81 -12.06 1.52 1.11
CA PRO A 81 -11.78 2.47 0.04
C PRO A 81 -10.45 3.23 0.21
N CYS A 82 -10.07 3.57 1.45
CA CYS A 82 -8.83 4.28 1.76
C CYS A 82 -7.58 3.48 1.39
N ASP A 83 -7.69 2.15 1.29
CA ASP A 83 -6.58 1.30 0.89
C ASP A 83 -6.33 1.33 -0.62
N ILE A 84 -7.26 1.81 -1.47
CA ILE A 84 -7.15 1.73 -2.94
C ILE A 84 -5.78 2.18 -3.47
N PRO A 85 -5.21 3.34 -3.06
CA PRO A 85 -3.93 3.81 -3.57
C PRO A 85 -2.75 2.86 -3.29
N GLY A 86 -2.79 2.12 -2.17
CA GLY A 86 -1.80 1.10 -1.83
C GLY A 86 -2.18 -0.29 -2.37
N LEU A 87 -3.45 -0.67 -2.24
CA LEU A 87 -3.97 -1.99 -2.54
C LEU A 87 -3.92 -2.31 -4.03
N VAL A 88 -4.47 -1.45 -4.89
CA VAL A 88 -4.60 -1.75 -6.32
C VAL A 88 -3.22 -1.93 -6.98
N PRO A 89 -2.26 -0.99 -6.83
CA PRO A 89 -0.90 -1.17 -7.35
C PRO A 89 -0.18 -2.38 -6.76
N GLY A 90 -0.36 -2.63 -5.46
CA GLY A 90 0.32 -3.72 -4.78
C GLY A 90 -0.19 -5.09 -5.24
N LEU A 91 -1.51 -5.29 -5.33
CA LEU A 91 -2.07 -6.53 -5.90
C LEU A 91 -1.71 -6.71 -7.37
N ALA A 92 -1.65 -5.61 -8.14
CA ALA A 92 -1.15 -5.67 -9.51
C ALA A 92 0.30 -6.19 -9.53
N LEU A 93 1.17 -5.71 -8.64
CA LEU A 93 2.57 -6.16 -8.60
C LEU A 93 2.71 -7.63 -8.22
N LEU A 94 1.91 -8.09 -7.25
CA LEU A 94 1.85 -9.49 -6.85
C LEU A 94 1.43 -10.38 -8.02
N ALA A 95 0.45 -9.95 -8.82
CA ALA A 95 0.03 -10.68 -10.01
C ALA A 95 1.05 -10.59 -11.17
N ALA A 96 1.78 -9.48 -11.26
CA ALA A 96 2.74 -9.22 -12.33
C ALA A 96 4.08 -9.98 -12.14
N SER A 97 4.46 -10.31 -10.90
CA SER A 97 5.86 -10.62 -10.56
C SER A 97 6.13 -12.04 -10.02
N PRO A 98 5.81 -13.13 -10.72
CA PRO A 98 6.15 -14.46 -10.21
C PRO A 98 7.67 -14.76 -10.09
N ASN A 99 8.60 -13.89 -10.55
CA ASN A 99 10.04 -14.26 -10.67
C ASN A 99 11.10 -13.19 -10.29
N ASN A 100 10.75 -12.14 -9.54
CA ASN A 100 11.68 -11.05 -9.20
C ASN A 100 12.25 -11.12 -7.78
N GLY A 101 12.27 -12.30 -7.17
CA GLY A 101 12.74 -12.51 -5.80
C GLY A 101 11.66 -12.27 -4.73
N LEU A 102 10.39 -12.07 -5.12
CA LEU A 102 9.25 -12.25 -4.22
C LEU A 102 8.73 -13.68 -4.41
N VAL A 103 8.77 -14.49 -3.35
CA VAL A 103 8.51 -15.93 -3.42
C VAL A 103 7.17 -16.33 -2.83
N LEU A 104 6.63 -15.53 -1.91
CA LEU A 104 5.31 -15.77 -1.32
C LEU A 104 4.65 -14.44 -0.96
N SER A 105 3.33 -14.40 -1.11
CA SER A 105 2.52 -13.31 -0.60
C SER A 105 1.20 -13.81 -0.01
N ALA A 106 0.73 -13.13 1.03
CA ALA A 106 -0.57 -13.35 1.63
C ALA A 106 -1.22 -12.02 1.99
N ILE A 107 -2.54 -12.02 2.11
CA ILE A 107 -3.33 -10.84 2.49
C ILE A 107 -4.09 -11.18 3.77
N SER A 108 -3.76 -10.49 4.87
CA SER A 108 -4.58 -10.53 6.08
C SER A 108 -5.64 -9.41 6.00
N ARG A 109 -6.85 -9.74 6.46
CA ARG A 109 -8.06 -8.91 6.31
C ARG A 109 -8.88 -8.91 7.61
N GLU A 110 -8.20 -8.67 8.73
CA GLU A 110 -8.84 -8.54 10.03
C GLU A 110 -9.44 -7.12 10.15
N GLU A 111 -8.91 -6.27 11.03
CA GLU A 111 -9.39 -4.90 11.20
C GLU A 111 -8.87 -3.94 10.11
N ALA A 112 -7.73 -4.28 9.51
CA ALA A 112 -7.08 -3.52 8.44
C ALA A 112 -6.47 -4.46 7.39
N THR A 113 -6.29 -3.94 6.17
CA THR A 113 -5.70 -4.72 5.07
C THR A 113 -4.18 -4.74 5.19
N ARG A 114 -3.61 -5.95 5.32
CA ARG A 114 -2.15 -6.15 5.41
C ARG A 114 -1.64 -7.09 4.34
N PHE A 115 -0.48 -6.77 3.76
CA PHE A 115 0.26 -7.68 2.89
C PHE A 115 1.41 -8.32 3.66
N ILE A 116 1.49 -9.63 3.60
CA ILE A 116 2.66 -10.40 4.04
C ILE A 116 3.45 -10.71 2.78
N LEU A 117 4.68 -10.22 2.71
CA LEU A 117 5.57 -10.34 1.56
C LEU A 117 6.82 -11.10 1.99
N VAL A 118 7.16 -12.15 1.25
CA VAL A 118 8.39 -12.92 1.48
C VAL A 118 9.30 -12.75 0.28
N PHE A 119 10.46 -12.16 0.50
CA PHE A 119 11.50 -11.98 -0.49
C PHE A 119 12.66 -12.94 -0.26
N GLU A 120 13.27 -13.39 -1.35
CA GLU A 120 14.44 -14.26 -1.37
C GLU A 120 15.55 -13.62 -2.21
N GLY A 121 16.76 -13.62 -1.65
CA GLY A 121 17.99 -13.28 -2.34
C GLY A 121 18.85 -14.52 -2.48
N LEU A 122 19.04 -14.96 -3.72
CA LEU A 122 19.80 -16.18 -4.02
C LEU A 122 21.30 -15.92 -3.88
N SER A 123 22.02 -16.84 -3.25
CA SER A 123 23.48 -16.74 -3.04
C SER A 123 24.30 -16.88 -4.31
N ASP A 124 23.77 -17.59 -5.31
CA ASP A 124 24.40 -17.82 -6.62
C ASP A 124 24.47 -16.55 -7.50
N ARG A 125 23.76 -15.48 -7.13
CA ARG A 125 23.74 -14.24 -7.90
C ARG A 125 24.98 -13.38 -7.63
N LYS A 126 25.40 -12.67 -8.67
CA LYS A 126 26.56 -11.78 -8.65
C LYS A 126 26.44 -10.72 -7.54
N GLY A 127 27.35 -10.80 -6.56
CA GLY A 127 27.39 -9.90 -5.39
C GLY A 127 26.68 -10.43 -4.14
N GLY A 128 26.24 -11.69 -4.15
CA GLY A 128 25.76 -12.40 -2.96
C GLY A 128 24.26 -12.22 -2.67
N SER A 129 23.79 -13.04 -1.73
CA SER A 129 22.37 -13.14 -1.38
C SER A 129 21.77 -11.83 -0.86
N LEU A 130 22.48 -11.08 0.00
CA LEU A 130 22.00 -9.79 0.52
C LEU A 130 21.82 -8.72 -0.56
N LYS A 131 22.74 -8.64 -1.52
CA LYS A 131 22.63 -7.70 -2.63
C LYS A 131 21.47 -8.05 -3.54
N SER A 132 21.31 -9.34 -3.85
CA SER A 132 20.17 -9.82 -4.62
C SER A 132 18.84 -9.50 -3.93
N LEU A 133 18.75 -9.78 -2.61
CA LEU A 133 17.57 -9.50 -1.80
C LEU A 133 17.25 -8.00 -1.79
N SER A 134 18.25 -7.16 -1.52
CA SER A 134 18.11 -5.70 -1.48
C SER A 134 17.61 -5.15 -2.82
N SER A 135 18.11 -5.70 -3.92
CA SER A 135 17.65 -5.36 -5.27
C SER A 135 16.19 -5.73 -5.48
N ALA A 136 15.79 -6.96 -5.13
CA ALA A 136 14.41 -7.44 -5.25
C ALA A 136 13.43 -6.56 -4.46
N VAL A 137 13.72 -6.32 -3.18
CA VAL A 137 12.90 -5.47 -2.30
C VAL A 137 12.77 -4.06 -2.87
N ARG A 138 13.88 -3.44 -3.27
CA ARG A 138 13.85 -2.08 -3.83
C ARG A 138 13.05 -2.03 -5.12
N ILE A 139 13.25 -2.96 -6.05
CA ILE A 139 12.53 -2.97 -7.33
C ILE A 139 11.03 -3.05 -7.07
N PHE A 140 10.61 -3.95 -6.18
CA PHE A 140 9.21 -4.10 -5.80
C PHE A 140 8.65 -2.82 -5.17
N MET A 141 9.29 -2.30 -4.12
CA MET A 141 8.80 -1.12 -3.39
C MET A 141 8.81 0.14 -4.26
N LYS A 142 9.82 0.31 -5.12
CA LYS A 142 9.87 1.44 -6.06
C LYS A 142 8.73 1.35 -7.07
N ARG A 143 8.52 0.18 -7.67
CA ARG A 143 7.45 -0.02 -8.65
C ARG A 143 6.08 0.19 -8.01
N TRP A 144 5.93 -0.19 -6.74
CA TRP A 144 4.69 0.03 -5.99
C TRP A 144 4.40 1.53 -5.89
N THR A 145 5.37 2.33 -5.45
CA THR A 145 5.24 3.80 -5.44
C THR A 145 4.90 4.34 -6.84
N GLU A 146 5.65 3.95 -7.87
CA GLU A 146 5.43 4.45 -9.23
C GLU A 146 4.00 4.19 -9.72
N TRP A 147 3.44 3.01 -9.43
CA TRP A 147 2.08 2.67 -9.84
C TRP A 147 1.00 3.34 -8.99
N THR A 148 1.26 3.59 -7.71
CA THR A 148 0.43 4.46 -6.88
C THR A 148 0.39 5.87 -7.44
N ASP A 149 1.54 6.43 -7.83
CA ASP A 149 1.64 7.76 -8.43
C ASP A 149 0.92 7.83 -9.79
N VAL A 150 1.01 6.77 -10.60
CA VAL A 150 0.25 6.67 -11.85
C VAL A 150 -1.25 6.69 -11.57
N LEU A 151 -1.74 5.89 -10.62
CA LEU A 151 -3.17 5.84 -10.27
C LEU A 151 -3.70 7.22 -9.85
N LEU A 152 -3.01 7.88 -8.92
CA LEU A 152 -3.39 9.20 -8.45
C LEU A 152 -3.21 10.28 -9.52
N GLY A 153 -2.17 10.14 -10.36
CA GLY A 153 -1.93 11.01 -11.51
C GLY A 153 -3.01 10.89 -12.58
N THR A 154 -3.60 9.71 -12.77
CA THR A 154 -4.77 9.51 -13.64
C THR A 154 -5.96 10.30 -13.12
N LEU A 155 -6.23 10.28 -11.81
CA LEU A 155 -7.34 11.02 -11.22
C LEU A 155 -7.15 12.54 -11.33
N LYS A 156 -5.93 13.03 -11.11
CA LYS A 156 -5.58 14.45 -11.30
C LYS A 156 -5.77 14.95 -12.73
N ARG A 157 -5.77 14.05 -13.72
CA ARG A 157 -5.93 14.37 -15.14
C ARG A 157 -7.30 13.95 -15.69
N ASP A 158 -8.18 13.43 -14.84
CA ASP A 158 -9.51 13.02 -15.27
C ASP A 158 -10.32 14.27 -15.67
N PRO A 159 -11.02 14.25 -16.82
CA PRO A 159 -11.72 15.44 -17.32
C PRO A 159 -12.93 15.86 -16.47
N ILE A 160 -13.44 14.98 -15.59
CA ILE A 160 -14.57 15.31 -14.71
C ILE A 160 -14.09 15.78 -13.34
N VAL A 161 -13.15 15.04 -12.74
CA VAL A 161 -12.76 15.24 -11.34
C VAL A 161 -11.37 15.87 -11.15
N GLY A 162 -10.60 16.01 -12.23
CA GLY A 162 -9.23 16.54 -12.18
C GLY A 162 -9.14 18.01 -11.75
N LEU A 163 -10.22 18.77 -11.94
CA LEU A 163 -10.32 20.19 -11.54
C LEU A 163 -10.78 20.41 -10.10
N TRP A 164 -11.11 19.35 -9.36
CA TRP A 164 -11.65 19.47 -7.99
C TRP A 164 -10.58 19.82 -6.94
N GLU A 165 -9.30 19.85 -7.30
CA GLU A 165 -8.16 20.19 -6.42
C GLU A 165 -8.18 19.50 -5.03
N LEU A 166 -8.77 18.31 -4.95
CA LEU A 166 -8.97 17.59 -3.68
C LEU A 166 -7.84 16.61 -3.34
N ASP A 167 -7.70 16.30 -2.05
CA ASP A 167 -6.91 15.16 -1.61
C ASP A 167 -7.72 13.86 -1.73
N TRP A 168 -7.40 13.07 -2.74
CA TRP A 168 -8.05 11.78 -3.01
C TRP A 168 -7.90 10.80 -1.86
N ARG A 169 -6.80 10.88 -1.11
CA ARG A 169 -6.56 9.99 0.03
C ARG A 169 -7.47 10.32 1.21
N GLU A 170 -7.85 11.58 1.33
CA GLU A 170 -8.75 12.06 2.36
C GLU A 170 -10.21 11.74 2.02
N LEU A 171 -10.61 11.96 0.76
CA LEU A 171 -11.90 11.53 0.26
C LEU A 171 -12.12 10.03 0.53
N LEU A 172 -11.15 9.19 0.15
CA LEU A 172 -11.24 7.73 0.34
C LEU A 172 -11.16 7.32 1.82
N ALA A 173 -10.52 8.11 2.68
CA ALA A 173 -10.56 7.91 4.14
C ALA A 173 -11.98 8.12 4.67
N GLY A 174 -12.64 9.21 4.27
CA GLY A 174 -14.03 9.48 4.59
C GLY A 174 -14.98 8.37 4.10
N GLU A 175 -14.79 7.90 2.86
CA GLU A 175 -15.55 6.76 2.31
C GLU A 175 -15.29 5.43 3.03
N SER A 176 -14.24 5.37 3.86
CA SER A 176 -13.96 4.21 4.73
C SER A 176 -14.52 4.37 6.14
N GLY A 177 -15.23 5.46 6.42
CA GLY A 177 -15.79 5.79 7.73
C GLY A 177 -14.85 6.54 8.67
N PHE A 178 -13.65 6.94 8.22
CA PHE A 178 -12.78 7.77 9.05
C PHE A 178 -13.29 9.21 9.05
N VAL A 179 -13.18 9.88 10.20
CA VAL A 179 -13.49 11.30 10.30
C VAL A 179 -12.48 12.07 9.45
N THR A 180 -12.98 12.86 8.50
CA THR A 180 -12.11 13.65 7.62
C THR A 180 -11.59 14.89 8.31
N MET A 181 -10.43 15.37 7.86
CA MET A 181 -9.81 16.56 8.41
C MET A 181 -10.69 17.80 8.22
N PRO A 182 -10.71 18.76 9.18
CA PRO A 182 -11.58 19.93 9.13
C PRO A 182 -11.38 20.83 7.90
N TRP A 183 -10.17 20.83 7.34
CA TRP A 183 -9.83 21.60 6.14
C TRP A 183 -10.12 20.86 4.82
N HIS A 184 -10.59 19.59 4.88
CA HIS A 184 -10.96 18.86 3.68
C HIS A 184 -12.27 19.42 3.10
N GLN A 185 -12.26 19.73 1.81
CA GLN A 185 -13.45 20.20 1.12
C GLN A 185 -14.54 19.13 1.16
N THR A 186 -15.69 19.49 1.72
CA THR A 186 -16.84 18.59 1.76
C THR A 186 -17.48 18.53 0.38
N LEU A 187 -17.61 17.32 -0.18
CA LEU A 187 -18.31 17.05 -1.42
C LEU A 187 -19.74 16.58 -1.16
N SER A 188 -20.67 16.95 -2.04
CA SER A 188 -22.03 16.41 -2.03
C SER A 188 -22.02 14.89 -2.28
N PHE A 189 -23.06 14.19 -1.86
CA PHE A 189 -23.20 12.76 -2.11
C PHE A 189 -23.01 12.39 -3.60
N SER A 190 -23.63 13.15 -4.51
CA SER A 190 -23.50 12.94 -5.96
C SER A 190 -22.07 13.12 -6.47
N GLU A 191 -21.34 14.11 -5.96
CA GLU A 191 -19.94 14.32 -6.34
C GLU A 191 -19.06 13.18 -5.81
N ARG A 192 -19.30 12.70 -4.60
CA ARG A 192 -18.59 11.56 -4.03
C ARG A 192 -18.85 10.27 -4.80
N GLU A 193 -20.09 10.02 -5.21
CA GLU A 193 -20.43 8.89 -6.06
C GLU A 193 -19.67 8.94 -7.40
N ILE A 194 -19.68 10.10 -8.07
CA ILE A 194 -18.90 10.31 -9.31
C ILE A 194 -17.40 10.10 -9.04
N GLY A 195 -16.89 10.66 -7.94
CA GLY A 195 -15.49 10.51 -7.52
C GLY A 195 -15.09 9.04 -7.38
N LEU A 196 -15.87 8.25 -6.66
CA LEU A 196 -15.64 6.81 -6.50
C LEU A 196 -15.70 6.06 -7.83
N GLN A 197 -16.67 6.37 -8.69
CA GLN A 197 -16.72 5.79 -10.04
C GLN A 197 -15.44 6.09 -10.84
N ARG A 198 -14.91 7.31 -10.75
CA ARG A 198 -13.64 7.68 -11.41
C ARG A 198 -12.44 6.96 -10.81
N VAL A 199 -12.38 6.79 -9.48
CA VAL A 199 -11.36 5.96 -8.80
C VAL A 199 -11.41 4.52 -9.29
N VAL A 200 -12.59 3.94 -9.42
CA VAL A 200 -12.78 2.57 -9.93
C VAL A 200 -12.32 2.45 -11.39
N ILE A 201 -12.66 3.42 -12.24
CA ILE A 201 -12.23 3.45 -13.65
C ILE A 201 -10.70 3.53 -13.74
N ALA A 202 -10.08 4.47 -13.01
CA ALA A 202 -8.63 4.63 -12.99
C ALA A 202 -7.92 3.37 -12.49
N SER A 203 -8.45 2.74 -11.43
CA SER A 203 -7.94 1.48 -10.88
C SER A 203 -7.98 0.35 -11.91
N LYS A 204 -9.09 0.19 -12.64
CA LYS A 204 -9.22 -0.82 -13.70
C LYS A 204 -8.31 -0.53 -14.88
N ALA A 205 -8.13 0.73 -15.24
CA ALA A 205 -7.22 1.14 -16.31
C ALA A 205 -5.76 0.82 -15.96
N LEU A 206 -5.33 1.07 -14.72
CA LEU A 206 -4.00 0.65 -14.24
C LEU A 206 -3.84 -0.86 -14.33
N LEU A 207 -4.81 -1.64 -13.82
CA LEU A 207 -4.74 -3.10 -13.89
C LEU A 207 -4.63 -3.61 -15.33
N ALA A 208 -5.39 -3.02 -16.26
CA ALA A 208 -5.37 -3.42 -17.66
C ALA A 208 -4.08 -3.01 -18.40
N SER A 209 -3.40 -1.96 -17.97
CA SER A 209 -2.16 -1.48 -18.61
C SER A 209 -0.93 -2.25 -18.16
N VAL A 210 -0.92 -2.79 -16.93
CA VAL A 210 0.26 -3.45 -16.36
C VAL A 210 0.16 -4.98 -16.31
N LEU A 211 -1.04 -5.55 -16.47
CA LEU A 211 -1.28 -7.00 -16.43
C LEU A 211 -1.74 -7.54 -17.78
N ASN A 212 -1.22 -8.71 -18.14
CA ASN A 212 -1.70 -9.44 -19.31
C ASN A 212 -3.03 -10.18 -19.04
N SER A 213 -3.64 -10.70 -20.09
CA SER A 213 -4.95 -11.40 -20.03
C SER A 213 -4.98 -12.59 -19.07
N ASN A 214 -3.86 -13.28 -18.85
CA ASN A 214 -3.79 -14.40 -17.90
C ASN A 214 -3.70 -13.90 -16.46
N GLN A 215 -2.86 -12.89 -16.22
CA GLN A 215 -2.71 -12.25 -14.90
C GLN A 215 -4.02 -11.60 -14.43
N LEU A 216 -4.77 -10.97 -15.35
CA LEU A 216 -6.09 -10.41 -15.08
C LEU A 216 -7.14 -11.45 -14.65
N LYS A 217 -6.92 -12.74 -14.96
CA LYS A 217 -7.82 -13.84 -14.60
C LYS A 217 -7.45 -14.51 -13.27
N THR A 218 -6.35 -14.12 -12.64
CA THR A 218 -5.95 -14.67 -11.34
C THR A 218 -7.04 -14.42 -10.28
N PRO A 219 -7.30 -15.36 -9.35
CA PRO A 219 -8.36 -15.21 -8.35
C PRO A 219 -8.25 -13.93 -7.53
N MET A 220 -7.03 -13.52 -7.21
CA MET A 220 -6.74 -12.28 -6.48
C MET A 220 -7.22 -11.04 -7.22
N ILE A 221 -6.88 -10.91 -8.52
CA ILE A 221 -7.27 -9.76 -9.35
C ILE A 221 -8.76 -9.80 -9.68
N LYS A 222 -9.34 -10.98 -9.91
CA LYS A 222 -10.81 -11.13 -10.06
C LYS A 222 -11.54 -10.65 -8.81
N GLY A 223 -11.08 -11.06 -7.63
CA GLY A 223 -11.65 -10.64 -6.36
C GLY A 223 -11.52 -9.13 -6.11
N LEU A 224 -10.39 -8.53 -6.49
CA LEU A 224 -10.20 -7.07 -6.44
C LEU A 224 -11.19 -6.36 -7.37
N LYS A 225 -11.32 -6.81 -8.62
CA LYS A 225 -12.25 -6.23 -9.60
C LYS A 225 -13.71 -6.34 -9.15
N GLY A 226 -14.10 -7.46 -8.57
CA GLY A 226 -15.43 -7.65 -7.99
C GLY A 226 -15.70 -6.60 -6.92
N TRP A 227 -14.82 -6.52 -5.91
CA TRP A 227 -14.95 -5.51 -4.86
C TRP A 227 -14.99 -4.07 -5.40
N LEU A 228 -14.13 -3.71 -6.37
CA LEU A 228 -14.15 -2.40 -7.01
C LEU A 228 -15.48 -2.09 -7.72
N ASN A 229 -16.19 -3.10 -8.22
CA ASN A 229 -17.50 -2.91 -8.87
C ASN A 229 -18.63 -2.68 -7.86
N ASP A 230 -18.46 -3.22 -6.65
CA ASP A 230 -19.46 -3.17 -5.58
C ASP A 230 -19.27 -1.95 -4.66
N LEU A 231 -18.34 -1.05 -4.99
CA LEU A 231 -18.09 0.18 -4.24
C LEU A 231 -19.21 1.19 -4.46
N HIS A 232 -19.74 1.71 -3.35
CA HIS A 232 -20.75 2.76 -3.32
C HIS A 232 -20.37 3.83 -2.29
N ALA A 233 -20.72 5.08 -2.58
CA ALA A 233 -20.51 6.18 -1.64
C ALA A 233 -21.29 5.94 -0.35
N LEU A 234 -20.68 6.27 0.79
CA LEU A 234 -21.39 6.27 2.06
C LEU A 234 -22.49 7.35 2.06
N PRO A 235 -23.60 7.17 2.79
CA PRO A 235 -24.65 8.19 2.88
C PRO A 235 -24.11 9.53 3.37
N GLU A 236 -23.18 9.49 4.33
CA GLU A 236 -22.60 10.66 4.98
C GLU A 236 -21.10 10.45 5.24
N ILE A 237 -20.35 11.55 5.24
CA ILE A 237 -18.97 11.63 5.73
C ILE A 237 -18.93 12.72 6.80
N ILE A 238 -18.36 12.38 7.95
CA ILE A 238 -18.22 13.29 9.08
C ILE A 238 -16.86 13.99 8.99
N SER A 239 -16.85 15.32 8.97
CA SER A 239 -15.65 16.12 9.14
C SER A 239 -15.41 16.43 10.61
N GLY A 240 -14.15 16.39 11.05
CA GLY A 240 -13.78 16.84 12.38
C GLY A 240 -14.18 18.31 12.57
N ALA A 241 -14.82 18.64 13.69
CA ALA A 241 -15.07 20.04 14.02
C ALA A 241 -13.74 20.79 14.06
N THR A 242 -13.66 21.97 13.42
CA THR A 242 -12.61 22.94 13.71
C THR A 242 -12.70 23.24 15.21
N MET A 243 -11.81 22.65 16.02
CA MET A 243 -11.63 23.16 17.37
C MET A 243 -11.16 24.60 17.21
N SER A 244 -12.04 25.54 17.53
CA SER A 244 -11.63 26.92 17.75
C SER A 244 -10.54 26.88 18.81
N GLU A 245 -9.32 27.26 18.44
CA GLU A 245 -8.30 27.64 19.41
C GLU A 245 -8.77 28.92 20.11
N GLU A 246 -9.79 28.82 20.97
CA GLU A 246 -9.93 29.72 22.10
C GLU A 246 -9.06 29.14 23.21
N VAL A 247 -7.77 29.43 23.10
CA VAL A 247 -6.90 29.43 24.28
C VAL A 247 -7.37 30.63 25.10
N GLU A 248 -8.17 30.37 26.15
CA GLU A 248 -8.35 31.34 27.23
C GLU A 248 -6.95 31.66 27.79
N ILE A 249 -6.52 32.92 27.64
CA ILE A 249 -5.38 33.52 28.35
C ILE A 249 -5.94 34.31 29.53
#